data_AF-A0A917WDY3-F1
#
_entry.id   AF-A0A917WDY3-F1
#
_cell.length_a   1.000
_cell.length_b   1.000
_cell.length_c   1.000
_cell.angle_alpha   90.00
_cell.angle_beta   90.00
_cell.angle_gamma   90.00
#
_symmetry.space_group_name_H-M   'P 1'
#
loop_
_entity.id
_entity.type
_entity.pdbx_description
1 polymer ?
#
loop_
_entity_poly.entity_id
_entity_poly.type
_entity_poly.pdbx_seq_one_letter_code
_entity_poly.pdbx_strand_id
1 'polypeptide(L)'
;MARSGLFGMAGLSHDVTQFAIGLVRAPFPRNTRPARVTGGPLMLKRLAAAAALALTAGAASADPVEGMWKTEVDDGAYAIVRMAPCGAKICGTIARTFNSGGEYKSPSIGKALVWDMEPQGGGAYANGKIWRPSNDKVYKSKMQMSGDNLKVSGCIGPICLGQNWTRAR
;
A
#
# COMPACT_ATOMS: atom_id res chain seq x y z
N MET A 1 -52.90 -17.19 1.51
CA MET A 1 -52.53 -16.15 2.50
C MET A 1 -51.16 -15.63 2.11
N ALA A 2 -51.10 -14.37 1.68
CA ALA A 2 -49.94 -13.71 1.09
C ALA A 2 -49.23 -12.79 2.10
N ARG A 3 -47.91 -12.61 1.94
CA ARG A 3 -47.07 -11.41 2.20
C ARG A 3 -45.60 -11.79 1.92
N SER A 4 -44.87 -11.32 0.91
CA SER A 4 -44.47 -9.96 0.46
C SER A 4 -43.11 -9.50 1.01
N GLY A 5 -42.20 -9.11 0.10
CA GLY A 5 -40.94 -8.35 0.32
C GLY A 5 -39.67 -9.13 -0.08
N LEU A 6 -39.10 -9.11 -1.29
CA LEU A 6 -38.55 -8.02 -2.15
C LEU A 6 -37.42 -7.20 -1.49
N PHE A 7 -36.17 -7.51 -1.85
CA PHE A 7 -35.08 -6.54 -2.03
C PHE A 7 -34.10 -7.10 -3.08
N GLY A 8 -34.02 -6.42 -4.22
CA GLY A 8 -32.98 -6.62 -5.24
C GLY A 8 -31.92 -5.52 -5.16
N MET A 9 -30.84 -5.69 -5.92
CA MET A 9 -29.97 -4.72 -6.65
C MET A 9 -28.69 -5.52 -7.01
N ALA A 10 -28.46 -5.97 -8.25
CA ALA A 10 -27.90 -5.23 -9.40
C ALA A 10 -26.66 -4.39 -9.00
N GLY A 11 -25.48 -4.47 -9.60
CA GLY A 11 -24.95 -5.15 -10.78
C GLY A 11 -23.67 -4.42 -11.23
N LEU A 12 -22.99 -5.02 -12.20
CA LEU A 12 -21.99 -4.45 -13.13
C LEU A 12 -20.54 -4.22 -12.68
N SER A 13 -19.76 -5.24 -13.01
CA SER A 13 -18.40 -5.19 -13.57
C SER A 13 -18.25 -4.13 -14.67
N HIS A 14 -17.14 -3.39 -14.70
CA HIS A 14 -16.57 -2.87 -15.94
C HIS A 14 -15.04 -2.76 -15.87
N ASP A 15 -14.44 -3.43 -16.84
CA ASP A 15 -13.09 -3.39 -17.36
C ASP A 15 -12.92 -2.15 -18.26
N VAL A 16 -11.88 -1.33 -18.10
CA VAL A 16 -11.34 -0.40 -19.11
C VAL A 16 -9.89 -0.06 -18.68
N THR A 17 -8.82 -0.60 -19.27
CA THR A 17 -8.26 -0.39 -20.62
C THR A 17 -7.52 0.96 -20.80
N GLN A 18 -6.18 0.83 -20.90
CA GLN A 18 -5.20 1.56 -21.73
C GLN A 18 -4.77 3.02 -21.49
N PHE A 19 -3.44 3.11 -21.42
CA PHE A 19 -2.56 4.26 -21.61
C PHE A 19 -2.70 4.91 -22.99
N ALA A 20 -2.66 6.24 -23.05
CA ALA A 20 -2.07 6.97 -24.18
C ALA A 20 -1.55 8.35 -23.74
N ILE A 21 -0.26 8.55 -24.00
CA ILE A 21 0.58 9.73 -23.76
C ILE A 21 0.36 10.72 -24.93
N GLY A 22 0.36 12.03 -24.68
CA GLY A 22 0.36 12.98 -25.82
C GLY A 22 0.28 14.48 -25.52
N LEU A 23 1.44 15.06 -25.18
CA LEU A 23 1.96 16.35 -25.69
C LEU A 23 1.05 17.60 -25.71
N VAL A 24 1.25 18.47 -24.72
CA VAL A 24 0.88 19.89 -24.77
C VAL A 24 1.97 20.69 -25.49
N ARG A 25 1.62 21.37 -26.59
CA ARG A 25 2.31 22.58 -27.08
C ARG A 25 1.28 23.71 -27.16
N ALA A 26 1.40 24.69 -26.27
CA ALA A 26 1.02 26.08 -26.57
C ALA A 26 2.17 26.71 -27.41
N PRO A 27 1.96 27.71 -28.28
CA PRO A 27 1.63 29.08 -27.83
C PRO A 27 0.81 30.00 -28.79
N PHE A 28 0.03 30.93 -28.20
CA PHE A 28 -0.19 32.33 -28.64
C PHE A 28 -1.06 32.65 -29.90
N PRO A 29 -1.56 33.91 -30.07
CA PRO A 29 -3.01 34.17 -30.06
C PRO A 29 -3.50 35.11 -31.21
N ARG A 30 -4.74 35.60 -31.04
CA ARG A 30 -5.39 36.80 -31.63
C ARG A 30 -6.22 36.54 -32.90
N ASN A 31 -7.54 36.70 -32.76
CA ASN A 31 -8.19 37.80 -33.48
C ASN A 31 -9.48 38.26 -32.79
N THR A 32 -9.55 39.58 -32.63
CA THR A 32 -10.59 40.40 -32.08
C THR A 32 -11.83 40.46 -32.97
N ARG A 33 -13.01 40.27 -32.39
CA ARG A 33 -14.25 40.88 -32.91
C ARG A 33 -15.01 41.48 -31.73
N PRO A 34 -15.35 42.78 -31.73
CA PRO A 34 -16.24 43.35 -30.74
C PRO A 34 -17.68 43.00 -31.12
N ALA A 35 -18.38 42.25 -30.27
CA ALA A 35 -19.83 42.14 -30.38
C ALA A 35 -20.47 43.40 -29.79
N ARG A 36 -21.31 44.02 -30.59
CA ARG A 36 -22.09 45.24 -30.31
C ARG A 36 -22.99 45.03 -29.08
N VAL A 37 -22.80 45.89 -28.09
CA VAL A 37 -23.65 46.02 -26.90
C VAL A 37 -24.96 46.69 -27.30
N THR A 38 -26.08 46.02 -27.09
CA THR A 38 -27.42 46.63 -27.14
C THR A 38 -28.04 46.44 -25.77
N GLY A 39 -28.29 47.56 -25.08
CA GLY A 39 -28.71 47.60 -23.69
C GLY A 39 -30.18 47.21 -23.48
N GLY A 40 -30.41 46.57 -22.32
CA GLY A 40 -31.70 46.47 -21.64
C GLY A 40 -31.49 46.78 -20.15
N PRO A 41 -32.48 47.37 -19.45
CA PRO A 41 -32.26 48.00 -18.15
C PRO A 41 -32.13 47.02 -16.98
N LEU A 42 -31.34 47.49 -16.00
CA LEU A 42 -31.08 46.95 -14.66
C LEU A 42 -32.28 46.23 -14.01
N MET A 43 -32.09 44.96 -13.63
CA MET A 43 -32.50 44.48 -12.30
C MET A 43 -31.84 43.14 -11.92
N LEU A 44 -31.39 43.09 -10.66
CA LEU A 44 -31.37 41.92 -9.79
C LEU A 44 -30.14 40.98 -9.79
N LYS A 45 -29.18 41.37 -8.93
CA LYS A 45 -28.61 40.58 -7.83
C LYS A 45 -28.00 39.20 -8.15
N ARG A 46 -26.67 39.22 -8.06
CA ARG A 46 -25.77 38.20 -7.48
C ARG A 46 -25.64 36.90 -8.26
N LEU A 47 -24.50 36.25 -8.02
CA LEU A 47 -24.14 34.87 -8.36
C LEU A 47 -23.40 34.71 -9.70
N ALA A 48 -22.07 34.87 -9.67
CA ALA A 48 -21.15 34.06 -10.48
C ALA A 48 -19.70 34.23 -10.01
N ALA A 49 -19.41 33.91 -8.75
CA ALA A 49 -18.04 33.63 -8.30
C ALA A 49 -17.97 32.14 -7.94
N ALA A 50 -18.04 31.27 -8.95
CA ALA A 50 -17.80 29.85 -8.78
C ALA A 50 -16.27 29.64 -8.74
N ALA A 51 -15.70 29.74 -7.54
CA ALA A 51 -14.32 29.34 -7.29
C ALA A 51 -14.18 27.83 -7.54
N ALA A 52 -13.38 27.47 -8.54
CA ALA A 52 -13.02 26.10 -8.85
C ALA A 52 -12.17 25.52 -7.69
N LEU A 53 -12.80 24.78 -6.79
CA LEU A 53 -12.09 23.92 -5.83
C LEU A 53 -11.49 22.73 -6.60
N ALA A 54 -10.25 22.90 -7.04
CA ALA A 54 -9.44 21.79 -7.54
C ALA A 54 -9.11 20.85 -6.36
N LEU A 55 -9.76 19.68 -6.34
CA LEU A 55 -9.43 18.58 -5.44
C LEU A 55 -8.03 18.04 -5.81
N THR A 56 -7.01 18.42 -5.06
CA THR A 56 -5.71 17.73 -5.10
C THR A 56 -5.84 16.42 -4.35
N ALA A 57 -6.21 15.35 -5.05
CA ALA A 57 -6.05 14.00 -4.54
C ALA A 57 -4.53 13.70 -4.47
N GLY A 58 -3.98 13.59 -3.25
CA GLY A 58 -2.60 13.17 -3.06
C GLY A 58 -2.42 11.71 -3.48
N ALA A 59 -1.40 11.43 -4.30
CA ALA A 59 -1.03 10.06 -4.64
C ALA A 59 -0.43 9.38 -3.39
N ALA A 60 -1.10 8.33 -2.89
CA ALA A 60 -0.50 7.43 -1.90
C ALA A 60 0.48 6.50 -2.63
N SER A 61 1.78 6.69 -2.42
CA SER A 61 2.79 5.74 -2.89
C SER A 61 2.83 4.55 -1.94
N ALA A 62 2.82 3.34 -2.48
CA ALA A 62 3.06 2.13 -1.69
C ALA A 62 4.46 2.17 -1.07
N ASP A 63 4.59 1.68 0.15
CA ASP A 63 5.87 1.53 0.82
C ASP A 63 6.70 0.43 0.11
N PRO A 64 8.00 0.65 -0.16
CA PRO A 64 8.80 -0.30 -0.94
C PRO A 64 8.92 -1.70 -0.29
N VAL A 65 8.70 -1.82 1.02
CA VAL A 65 8.74 -3.11 1.72
C VAL A 65 7.48 -3.94 1.53
N GLU A 66 6.40 -3.36 1.00
CA GLU A 66 5.16 -4.09 0.75
C GLU A 66 5.39 -5.28 -0.22
N GLY A 67 4.63 -6.35 0.00
CA GLY A 67 4.65 -7.54 -0.84
C GLY A 67 5.04 -8.82 -0.12
N MET A 68 5.47 -9.82 -0.90
CA MET A 68 5.77 -11.16 -0.40
C MET A 68 7.27 -11.35 -0.24
N TRP A 69 7.68 -11.86 0.91
CA TRP A 69 9.08 -12.04 1.28
C TRP A 69 9.34 -13.47 1.72
N LYS A 70 10.40 -14.07 1.17
CA LYS A 70 10.93 -15.37 1.60
C LYS A 70 11.93 -15.15 2.72
N THR A 71 11.69 -15.80 3.86
CA THR A 71 12.65 -15.80 4.97
C THR A 71 13.84 -16.69 4.65
N GLU A 72 14.96 -16.44 5.33
CA GLU A 72 16.04 -17.41 5.42
C GLU A 72 15.55 -18.69 6.14
N VAL A 73 16.26 -19.79 5.97
CA VAL A 73 15.97 -21.06 6.64
C VAL A 73 16.38 -20.96 8.10
N ASP A 74 15.45 -21.27 8.99
CA ASP A 74 15.66 -21.35 10.43
C ASP A 74 15.08 -22.68 10.94
N ASP A 75 15.91 -23.48 11.62
CA ASP A 75 15.53 -24.82 12.10
C ASP A 75 14.91 -25.73 11.01
N GLY A 76 15.49 -25.69 9.82
CA GLY A 76 15.06 -26.51 8.67
C GLY A 76 13.78 -26.05 7.98
N ALA A 77 13.19 -24.92 8.39
CA ALA A 77 11.98 -24.36 7.79
C ALA A 77 12.16 -22.90 7.35
N TYR A 78 11.37 -22.45 6.38
CA TYR A 78 11.25 -21.04 6.01
C TYR A 78 9.79 -20.68 5.70
N ALA A 79 9.49 -19.40 5.69
CA ALA A 79 8.16 -18.89 5.42
C ALA A 79 8.13 -17.91 4.24
N ILE A 80 6.97 -17.78 3.62
CA ILE A 80 6.62 -16.61 2.81
C ILE A 80 5.75 -15.70 3.67
N VAL A 81 6.21 -14.47 3.86
CA VAL A 81 5.60 -13.46 4.72
C VAL A 81 5.04 -12.36 3.84
N ARG A 82 3.76 -12.05 4.04
CA ARG A 82 3.12 -10.88 3.42
C ARG A 82 3.37 -9.67 4.30
N MET A 83 4.12 -8.70 3.77
CA MET A 83 4.33 -7.38 4.37
C MET A 83 3.31 -6.41 3.79
N ALA A 84 2.60 -5.71 4.68
CA ALA A 84 1.53 -4.78 4.32
C ALA A 84 1.38 -3.67 5.36
N PRO A 85 0.78 -2.52 4.99
CA PRO A 85 0.48 -1.46 5.94
C PRO A 85 -0.57 -1.90 6.97
N CYS A 86 -0.36 -1.50 8.22
CA CYS A 86 -1.25 -1.70 9.36
C CYS A 86 -1.44 -0.35 10.08
N GLY A 87 -2.05 0.60 9.36
CA GLY A 87 -2.07 2.03 9.74
C GLY A 87 -0.87 2.76 9.14
N ALA A 88 -0.20 3.60 9.94
CA ALA A 88 1.03 4.30 9.54
C ALA A 88 2.30 3.42 9.66
N LYS A 89 2.14 2.15 10.01
CA LYS A 89 3.22 1.19 10.26
C LYS A 89 3.14 0.03 9.27
N ILE A 90 4.19 -0.77 9.23
CA ILE A 90 4.24 -2.01 8.46
C ILE A 90 4.12 -3.23 9.39
N CYS A 91 3.33 -4.20 8.95
CA CYS A 91 3.16 -5.49 9.62
C CYS A 91 3.39 -6.64 8.64
N GLY A 92 3.76 -7.80 9.17
CA GLY A 92 4.05 -9.01 8.41
C GLY A 92 3.24 -10.20 8.91
N THR A 93 2.61 -10.93 8.00
CA THR A 93 1.82 -12.15 8.31
C THR A 93 2.34 -13.35 7.53
N ILE A 94 2.43 -14.51 8.16
CA ILE A 94 2.86 -15.75 7.51
C ILE A 94 1.78 -16.21 6.52
N ALA A 95 2.12 -16.24 5.23
CA ALA A 95 1.21 -16.68 4.19
C ALA A 95 1.39 -18.16 3.83
N ARG A 96 2.65 -18.62 3.77
CA ARG A 96 3.02 -20.00 3.38
C ARG A 96 4.22 -20.48 4.19
N THR A 97 4.36 -21.78 4.38
CA THR A 97 5.48 -22.39 5.11
C THR A 97 6.07 -23.58 4.37
N PHE A 98 7.38 -23.73 4.47
CA PHE A 98 8.16 -24.72 3.72
C PHE A 98 9.19 -25.39 4.62
N ASN A 99 9.46 -26.66 4.39
CA ASN A 99 10.54 -27.43 5.01
C ASN A 99 11.28 -28.25 3.93
N SER A 100 12.11 -29.20 4.35
CA SER A 100 12.86 -30.07 3.43
C SER A 100 11.98 -30.90 2.48
N GLY A 101 10.72 -31.17 2.84
CA GLY A 101 9.74 -31.87 2.03
C GLY A 101 8.91 -30.98 1.10
N GLY A 102 9.13 -29.66 1.11
CA GLY A 102 8.37 -28.69 0.33
C GLY A 102 7.36 -27.89 1.16
N GLU A 103 6.30 -27.41 0.52
CA GLU A 103 5.26 -26.63 1.19
C GLU A 103 4.43 -27.50 2.14
N TYR A 104 4.20 -27.01 3.36
CA TYR A 104 3.39 -27.70 4.36
C TYR A 104 2.51 -26.71 5.12
N LYS A 105 1.39 -27.19 5.67
CA LYS A 105 0.47 -26.37 6.46
C LYS A 105 0.90 -26.36 7.93
N SER A 106 1.69 -25.37 8.32
CA SER A 106 2.02 -25.17 9.73
C SER A 106 0.88 -24.46 10.49
N PRO A 107 0.77 -24.65 11.82
CA PRO A 107 -0.11 -23.84 12.67
C PRO A 107 0.27 -22.34 12.71
N SER A 108 1.40 -21.96 12.12
CA SER A 108 1.88 -20.58 12.11
C SER A 108 1.30 -19.77 10.95
N ILE A 109 0.72 -20.40 9.94
CA ILE A 109 0.05 -19.70 8.83
C ILE A 109 -1.05 -18.80 9.39
N GLY A 110 -1.11 -17.56 8.88
CA GLY A 110 -2.04 -16.52 9.32
C GLY A 110 -1.63 -15.79 10.60
N LYS A 111 -0.60 -16.27 11.32
CA LYS A 111 -0.07 -15.52 12.47
C LYS A 111 0.76 -14.34 12.00
N ALA A 112 0.67 -13.26 12.75
CA ALA A 112 1.57 -12.13 12.58
C ALA A 112 2.99 -12.54 13.00
N LEU A 113 3.95 -12.22 12.15
CA LEU A 113 5.38 -12.44 12.36
C LEU A 113 6.08 -11.13 12.71
N VAL A 114 5.64 -10.02 12.11
CA VAL A 114 6.23 -8.69 12.25
C VAL A 114 5.14 -7.70 12.64
N TRP A 115 5.42 -6.85 13.64
CA TRP A 115 4.50 -5.82 14.11
C TRP A 115 5.19 -4.47 14.22
N ASP A 116 4.39 -3.41 14.12
CA ASP A 116 4.76 -2.07 14.53
C ASP A 116 6.04 -1.52 13.84
N MET A 117 6.37 -1.97 12.64
CA MET A 117 7.58 -1.49 11.97
C MET A 117 7.35 -0.06 11.47
N GLU A 118 8.12 0.88 11.99
CA GLU A 118 8.01 2.30 11.67
C GLU A 118 9.02 2.67 10.58
N PRO A 119 8.56 3.17 9.42
CA PRO A 119 9.46 3.67 8.37
C PRO A 119 10.32 4.82 8.89
N GLN A 120 11.63 4.75 8.65
CA GLN A 120 12.60 5.78 9.01
C GLN A 120 13.10 6.57 7.79
N GLY A 121 12.60 6.24 6.59
CA GLY A 121 13.13 6.74 5.32
C GLY A 121 14.35 5.94 4.83
N GLY A 122 14.69 6.08 3.55
CA GLY A 122 15.85 5.40 2.95
C GLY A 122 15.77 3.86 2.99
N GLY A 123 14.57 3.29 3.09
CA GLY A 123 14.37 1.84 3.23
C GLY A 123 14.71 1.26 4.61
N ALA A 124 14.93 2.12 5.62
CA ALA A 124 15.14 1.71 7.00
C ALA A 124 13.82 1.67 7.78
N TYR A 125 13.69 0.70 8.69
CA TYR A 125 12.54 0.54 9.57
C TYR A 125 13.00 0.20 10.99
N ALA A 126 12.32 0.74 12.00
CA ALA A 126 12.70 0.57 13.40
C ALA A 126 11.47 0.40 14.31
N ASN A 127 11.73 0.25 15.62
CA ASN A 127 10.76 0.23 16.72
C ASN A 127 9.70 -0.88 16.68
N GLY A 128 9.78 -1.79 15.71
CA GLY A 128 8.85 -2.90 15.60
C GLY A 128 9.26 -4.10 16.44
N LYS A 129 8.51 -5.18 16.23
CA LYS A 129 8.68 -6.47 16.89
C LYS A 129 8.68 -7.57 15.85
N ILE A 130 9.42 -8.64 16.12
CA ILE A 130 9.42 -9.86 15.30
C ILE A 130 9.33 -11.09 16.19
N TRP A 131 8.47 -12.04 15.83
CA TRP A 131 8.37 -13.34 16.49
C TRP A 131 9.20 -14.37 15.73
N ARG A 132 9.93 -15.21 16.45
CA ARG A 132 10.69 -16.32 15.87
C ARG A 132 9.99 -17.64 16.22
N PRO A 133 9.38 -18.34 15.24
CA PRO A 133 8.62 -19.56 15.51
C PRO A 133 9.43 -20.71 16.13
N SER A 134 10.72 -20.83 15.80
CA SER A 134 11.58 -21.95 16.27
C SER A 134 11.86 -21.94 17.77
N ASN A 135 11.73 -20.79 18.43
CA ASN A 135 11.96 -20.68 19.88
C ASN A 135 10.83 -19.94 20.62
N ASP A 136 9.74 -19.64 19.92
CA ASP A 136 8.54 -18.97 20.41
C ASP A 136 8.80 -17.66 21.16
N LYS A 137 9.76 -16.86 20.69
CA LYS A 137 10.13 -15.58 21.33
C LYS A 137 9.88 -14.38 20.42
N VAL A 138 9.50 -13.27 21.05
CA VAL A 138 9.34 -11.96 20.40
C VAL A 138 10.55 -11.09 20.70
N TYR A 139 11.10 -10.48 19.67
CA TYR A 139 12.28 -9.63 19.72
C TYR A 139 11.95 -8.22 19.27
N LYS A 140 12.70 -7.22 19.76
CA LYS A 140 12.73 -5.90 19.14
C LYS A 140 13.28 -6.05 17.73
N SER A 141 12.65 -5.42 16.75
CA SER A 141 12.99 -5.60 15.34
C SER A 141 13.45 -4.30 14.69
N LYS A 142 14.40 -4.44 13.77
CA LYS A 142 14.81 -3.41 12.81
C LYS A 142 14.92 -4.06 11.43
N MET A 143 14.64 -3.29 10.38
CA MET A 143 14.79 -3.77 9.02
C MET A 143 15.51 -2.76 8.14
N GLN A 144 16.23 -3.25 7.14
CA GLN A 144 16.88 -2.44 6.13
C GLN A 144 16.67 -3.06 4.75
N MET A 145 16.13 -2.28 3.83
CA MET A 145 15.98 -2.67 2.44
C MET A 145 17.25 -2.42 1.63
N SER A 146 17.50 -3.32 0.67
CA SER A 146 18.49 -3.19 -0.38
C SER A 146 17.96 -3.87 -1.65
N GLY A 147 17.22 -3.10 -2.46
CA GLY A 147 16.53 -3.62 -3.65
C GLY A 147 15.51 -4.71 -3.30
N ASP A 148 15.75 -5.92 -3.80
CA ASP A 148 14.95 -7.12 -3.54
C ASP A 148 15.40 -7.93 -2.30
N ASN A 149 16.31 -7.38 -1.50
CA ASN A 149 16.74 -7.94 -0.23
C ASN A 149 16.21 -7.09 0.93
N LEU A 150 15.84 -7.76 2.01
CA LEU A 150 15.41 -7.15 3.26
C LEU A 150 16.18 -7.81 4.40
N LYS A 151 17.11 -7.06 5.00
CA LYS A 151 17.77 -7.49 6.23
C LYS A 151 16.80 -7.27 7.39
N VAL A 152 16.42 -8.33 8.07
CA VAL A 152 15.50 -8.30 9.22
C VAL A 152 16.25 -8.73 10.47
N SER A 153 16.35 -7.86 11.47
CA SER A 153 17.15 -8.08 12.67
C SER A 153 16.30 -8.14 13.92
N GLY A 154 16.42 -9.23 14.68
CA GLY A 154 15.87 -9.36 16.03
C GLY A 154 16.93 -9.05 17.09
N CYS A 155 16.61 -8.21 18.06
CA CYS A 155 17.54 -7.74 19.09
C CYS A 155 17.12 -8.17 20.50
N ILE A 156 18.11 -8.54 21.32
CA ILE A 156 17.99 -8.74 22.78
C ILE A 156 19.00 -7.78 23.44
N GLY A 157 18.51 -6.72 24.07
CA GLY A 157 19.37 -5.67 24.63
C GLY A 157 20.25 -5.03 23.53
N PRO A 158 21.58 -4.99 23.69
CA PRO A 158 22.50 -4.41 22.70
C PRO A 158 22.84 -5.35 21.53
N ILE A 159 22.50 -6.64 21.60
CA ILE A 159 22.88 -7.64 20.60
C ILE A 159 21.73 -7.81 19.60
N CYS A 160 22.03 -7.72 18.31
CA CYS A 160 21.08 -7.95 17.22
C CYS A 160 21.59 -9.07 16.31
N LEU A 161 20.72 -10.02 15.98
CA LEU A 161 20.97 -11.06 15.00
C LEU A 161 20.00 -10.85 13.84
N GLY A 162 20.51 -10.92 12.60
CA GLY A 162 19.72 -10.60 11.43
C GLY A 162 19.70 -11.69 10.38
N GLN A 163 18.53 -11.89 9.79
CA GLN A 163 18.24 -12.78 8.68
C GLN A 163 18.17 -11.96 7.38
N ASN A 164 18.62 -12.51 6.25
CA ASN A 164 18.45 -11.84 4.95
C ASN A 164 17.26 -12.45 4.20
N TRP A 165 16.20 -11.67 4.03
CA TRP A 165 15.01 -12.09 3.30
C TRP A 165 15.08 -11.64 1.86
N THR A 166 14.52 -12.44 0.97
CA THR A 166 14.47 -12.13 -0.46
C THR A 166 13.04 -11.96 -0.92
N ARG A 167 12.80 -11.13 -1.93
CA ARG A 167 11.47 -10.98 -2.50
C ARG A 167 11.00 -12.32 -3.07
N ALA A 168 9.81 -12.76 -2.66
CA ALA A 168 9.20 -13.97 -3.21
C ALA A 168 8.61 -13.64 -4.58
N ARG A 169 9.12 -14.30 -5.62
CA ARG A 169 8.63 -14.21 -7.00
C ARG A 169 7.84 -15.46 -7.37
#